data_AF-A0A948Z5Q7-F1
#
_entry.id   AF-A0A948Z5Q7-F1
#
_cell.length_a   1.000
_cell.length_b   1.000
_cell.length_c   1.000
_cell.angle_alpha   90.00
_cell.angle_beta   90.00
_cell.angle_gamma   90.00
#
_symmetry.space_group_name_H-M   'P 1'
#
loop_
_entity.id
_entity.type
_entity.pdbx_description
1 polymer ?
#
loop_
_entity_poly.entity_id
_entity_poly.type
_entity_poly.pdbx_seq_one_letter_code
_entity_poly.pdbx_strand_id
1 'polypeptide(L)'
;MKKIIKLSVLLIIRQVWGWCCNLYLLSYQPFLTLRTIKAKRDKSQFLLISATALFPVLMYISARVVTDYWFYGQILSSVGMIFGLTMVIEVLIFAYLLFWTVKVLGGNQIDLFVDGV
;
A
#
# COMPACT_ATOMS: atom_id res chain seq x y z
N MET A 1 16.93 -26.52 13.82
CA MET A 1 15.77 -25.60 13.86
C MET A 1 16.11 -24.18 14.33
N LYS A 2 16.80 -23.97 15.47
CA LYS A 2 17.15 -22.62 15.99
C LYS A 2 17.87 -21.69 14.98
N LYS A 3 18.77 -22.25 14.14
CA LYS A 3 19.49 -21.48 13.10
C LYS A 3 18.59 -21.01 11.95
N ILE A 4 17.62 -21.83 11.55
CA ILE A 4 16.66 -21.49 10.48
C ILE A 4 15.72 -20.39 10.95
N ILE A 5 15.21 -20.49 12.18
CA ILE A 5 14.37 -19.46 12.80
C ILE A 5 15.11 -18.12 12.89
N LYS A 6 16.39 -18.12 13.32
CA LYS A 6 17.19 -16.90 13.39
C LYS A 6 17.38 -16.23 12.02
N LEU A 7 17.57 -17.03 10.97
CA LEU A 7 17.66 -16.55 9.58
C LEU A 7 16.32 -15.97 9.10
N SER A 8 15.22 -16.66 9.33
CA SER A 8 13.88 -16.20 8.97
C SER A 8 13.53 -14.88 9.67
N VAL A 9 13.81 -14.77 10.97
CA VAL A 9 13.58 -13.54 11.74
C VAL A 9 14.41 -12.37 11.18
N LEU A 10 15.68 -12.61 10.85
CA LEU A 10 16.55 -11.56 10.32
C LEU A 10 16.07 -11.06 8.95
N LEU A 11 15.55 -11.96 8.11
CA LEU A 11 14.93 -11.60 6.83
C LEU A 11 13.65 -10.79 7.02
N ILE A 12 12.79 -11.19 7.97
CA ILE A 12 11.55 -10.45 8.27
C ILE A 12 11.89 -9.04 8.75
N ILE A 13 12.83 -8.89 9.69
CA ILE A 13 13.24 -7.57 10.21
C ILE A 13 13.76 -6.69 9.07
N ARG A 14 14.59 -7.23 8.18
CA ARG A 14 15.10 -6.48 7.02
C ARG A 14 13.97 -6.07 6.06
N GLN A 15 13.01 -6.95 5.83
CA GLN A 15 11.86 -6.68 4.97
C GLN A 15 10.96 -5.59 5.57
N VAL A 16 10.67 -5.68 6.87
CA VAL A 16 9.85 -4.70 7.61
C VAL A 16 10.54 -3.34 7.64
N TRP A 17 11.84 -3.31 7.92
CA TRP A 17 12.62 -2.06 7.90
C TRP A 17 12.58 -1.39 6.53
N GLY A 18 12.86 -2.15 5.47
CA GLY A 18 12.78 -1.64 4.09
C GLY A 18 11.38 -1.15 3.72
N TRP A 19 10.34 -1.85 4.18
CA TRP A 19 8.95 -1.44 3.98
C TRP A 19 8.61 -0.12 4.71
N CYS A 20 9.00 0.04 5.97
CA CYS A 20 8.80 1.29 6.72
C CYS A 20 9.54 2.47 6.06
N CYS A 21 10.81 2.29 5.68
CA CYS A 21 11.56 3.33 4.97
C CYS A 21 10.90 3.71 3.64
N ASN A 22 10.43 2.71 2.88
CA ASN A 22 9.75 2.96 1.62
C ASN A 22 8.41 3.68 1.82
N LEU A 23 7.62 3.34 2.84
CA LEU A 23 6.39 4.06 3.16
C LEU A 23 6.66 5.52 3.52
N TYR A 24 7.69 5.77 4.34
CA TYR A 24 8.09 7.13 4.68
C TYR A 24 8.54 7.92 3.44
N LEU A 25 9.38 7.31 2.61
CA LEU A 25 9.86 7.92 1.36
C LEU A 25 8.72 8.09 0.34
N LEU A 26 7.71 7.22 0.32
CA LEU A 26 6.55 7.36 -0.55
C LEU A 26 5.73 8.61 -0.20
N SER A 27 5.62 8.93 1.09
CA SER A 27 4.95 10.14 1.57
C SER A 27 5.74 11.42 1.25
N TYR A 28 7.08 11.37 1.28
CA TYR A 28 7.94 12.55 1.09
C TYR A 28 8.41 12.75 -0.37
N GLN A 29 8.78 11.67 -1.07
CA GLN A 29 9.37 11.64 -2.41
C GLN A 29 8.82 10.47 -3.27
N PRO A 30 7.51 10.48 -3.59
CA PRO A 30 6.84 9.36 -4.25
C PRO A 30 7.49 8.95 -5.57
N PHE A 31 7.96 9.91 -6.36
CA PHE A 31 8.59 9.66 -7.66
C PHE A 31 9.90 8.88 -7.55
N LEU A 32 10.82 9.30 -6.66
CA LEU A 32 12.11 8.62 -6.46
C LEU A 32 11.90 7.22 -5.88
N THR A 33 10.96 7.07 -4.95
CA THR A 33 10.65 5.78 -4.29
C THR A 33 10.07 4.78 -5.28
N LEU A 34 9.09 5.17 -6.08
CA LEU A 34 8.51 4.29 -7.10
C LEU A 34 9.53 3.94 -8.20
N ARG A 35 10.39 4.89 -8.60
CA ARG A 35 11.47 4.64 -9.56
C ARG A 35 12.51 3.68 -9.00
N THR A 36 12.91 3.82 -7.74
CA THR A 36 13.87 2.91 -7.09
C THR A 36 13.28 1.52 -6.86
N ILE A 37 11.99 1.41 -6.49
CA ILE A 37 11.29 0.12 -6.39
C ILE A 37 11.21 -0.57 -7.76
N LYS A 38 10.88 0.18 -8.83
CA LYS A 38 10.89 -0.32 -10.22
C LYS A 38 12.29 -0.78 -10.65
N ALA A 39 13.31 0.02 -10.37
CA ALA A 39 14.71 -0.28 -10.72
C ALA A 39 15.22 -1.54 -10.02
N LYS A 40 14.83 -1.75 -8.76
CA LYS A 40 15.18 -2.96 -7.99
C LYS A 40 14.32 -4.19 -8.36
N ARG A 41 13.25 -4.03 -9.17
CA ARG A 41 12.25 -5.07 -9.48
C ARG A 41 11.69 -5.78 -8.23
N ASP A 42 11.65 -5.09 -7.10
CA ASP A 42 11.19 -5.64 -5.83
C ASP A 42 9.65 -5.71 -5.80
N LYS A 43 9.10 -6.74 -6.45
CA LYS A 43 7.64 -7.01 -6.51
C LYS A 43 7.02 -7.14 -5.11
N SER A 44 7.77 -7.68 -4.15
CA SER A 44 7.34 -7.84 -2.77
C SER A 44 7.10 -6.50 -2.07
N GLN A 45 7.95 -5.50 -2.31
CA GLN A 45 7.80 -4.18 -1.71
C GLN A 45 6.66 -3.39 -2.34
N PHE A 46 6.47 -3.51 -3.65
CA PHE A 46 5.31 -2.93 -4.33
C PHE A 46 3.98 -3.52 -3.82
N LEU A 47 3.92 -4.85 -3.66
CA LEU A 47 2.76 -5.53 -3.11
C LEU A 47 2.50 -5.11 -1.66
N LEU A 48 3.55 -5.04 -0.83
CA LEU A 48 3.44 -4.59 0.56
C LEU A 48 2.88 -3.17 0.66
N ILE A 49 3.38 -2.22 -0.12
CA ILE A 49 2.88 -0.84 -0.12
C ILE A 49 1.41 -0.79 -0.57
N SER A 50 1.05 -1.52 -1.63
CA SER A 50 -0.33 -1.59 -2.11
C SER A 50 -1.27 -2.24 -1.09
N ALA A 51 -0.82 -3.30 -0.42
CA ALA A 51 -1.56 -3.95 0.65
C ALA A 51 -1.72 -3.05 1.89
N THR A 52 -0.71 -2.21 2.18
CA THR A 52 -0.79 -1.20 3.25
C THR A 52 -1.84 -0.16 2.92
N ALA A 53 -1.89 0.28 1.67
CA ALA A 53 -2.90 1.23 1.22
C ALA A 53 -4.31 0.64 1.37
N LEU A 54 -4.53 -0.65 1.07
CA LEU A 54 -5.82 -1.34 1.25
C LEU A 54 -6.16 -1.68 2.72
N PHE A 55 -5.17 -1.62 3.62
CA PHE A 55 -5.31 -2.11 4.98
C PHE A 55 -6.44 -1.43 5.78
N PRO A 56 -6.64 -0.09 5.72
CA PRO A 56 -7.72 0.58 6.43
C PRO A 56 -9.10 0.04 6.04
N VAL A 57 -9.35 -0.20 4.74
CA VAL A 57 -10.61 -0.77 4.26
C VAL A 57 -10.80 -2.20 4.73
N LEU A 58 -9.77 -3.04 4.60
CA LEU A 58 -9.85 -4.44 5.05
C LEU A 58 -10.09 -4.53 6.56
N MET A 59 -9.42 -3.68 7.34
CA MET A 59 -9.63 -3.57 8.79
C MET A 59 -11.05 -3.11 9.12
N TYR A 60 -11.58 -2.10 8.41
CA TYR A 60 -12.93 -1.63 8.63
C TYR A 60 -13.97 -2.72 8.32
N ILE A 61 -13.87 -3.38 7.17
CA ILE A 61 -14.80 -4.44 6.75
C ILE A 61 -14.73 -5.60 7.73
N SER A 62 -13.54 -6.06 8.11
CA SER A 62 -13.38 -7.16 9.06
C SER A 62 -13.91 -6.80 10.45
N ALA A 63 -13.60 -5.61 10.96
CA ALA A 63 -14.13 -5.13 12.23
C ALA A 63 -15.66 -5.05 12.19
N ARG A 64 -16.26 -4.61 11.08
CA ARG A 64 -17.73 -4.59 10.94
C ARG A 64 -18.34 -5.97 10.89
N VAL A 65 -17.78 -6.90 10.11
CA VAL A 65 -18.29 -8.27 10.04
C VAL A 65 -18.23 -8.93 11.43
N VAL A 66 -17.12 -8.75 12.16
CA VAL A 66 -16.96 -9.31 13.51
C VAL A 66 -17.94 -8.68 14.50
N THR A 67 -18.06 -7.35 14.51
CA THR A 67 -18.96 -6.66 15.45
C THR A 67 -20.43 -6.93 15.13
N ASP A 68 -20.83 -6.93 13.87
CA ASP A 68 -22.22 -7.18 13.46
C ASP A 68 -22.64 -8.61 13.78
N TYR A 69 -21.75 -9.57 13.52
CA TYR A 69 -21.99 -10.96 13.88
C TYR A 69 -22.05 -11.15 15.40
N TRP A 70 -21.19 -10.47 16.16
CA TRP A 70 -21.13 -10.62 17.62
C TRP A 70 -22.30 -9.96 18.35
N PHE A 71 -22.73 -8.78 17.93
CA PHE A 71 -23.79 -8.03 18.61
C PHE A 71 -25.19 -8.33 18.10
N TYR A 72 -25.36 -8.54 16.79
CA TYR A 72 -26.69 -8.59 16.16
C TYR A 72 -27.01 -9.95 15.51
N GLY A 73 -26.02 -10.85 15.38
CA GLY A 73 -26.20 -12.16 14.76
C GLY A 73 -26.51 -12.12 13.26
N GLN A 74 -26.49 -10.93 12.66
CA GLN A 74 -26.76 -10.68 11.23
C GLN A 74 -25.91 -9.49 10.76
N ILE A 75 -25.53 -9.50 9.48
CA ILE A 75 -24.78 -8.40 8.87
C ILE A 75 -25.76 -7.26 8.59
N LEU A 76 -25.60 -6.13 9.28
CA LEU A 76 -26.46 -4.97 9.03
C LEU A 76 -26.06 -4.28 7.73
N SER A 77 -27.01 -4.15 6.82
CA SER A 77 -26.87 -3.41 5.54
C SER A 77 -26.72 -1.89 5.72
N SER A 78 -26.99 -1.34 6.91
CA SER A 78 -26.88 0.10 7.14
C SER A 78 -25.42 0.47 7.36
N VAL A 79 -24.82 1.10 6.35
CA VAL A 79 -23.47 1.67 6.43
C VAL A 79 -23.60 3.13 6.86
N GLY A 80 -23.14 3.42 8.08
CA GLY A 80 -23.22 4.77 8.65
C GLY A 80 -22.35 5.80 7.90
N MET A 81 -22.59 7.08 8.14
CA MET A 81 -21.86 8.21 7.51
C MET A 81 -20.34 8.11 7.63
N ILE A 82 -19.84 7.53 8.73
CA ILE A 82 -18.41 7.30 8.98
C ILE A 82 -17.79 6.42 7.89
N PHE A 83 -18.50 5.37 7.43
CA PHE A 83 -18.02 4.52 6.34
C PHE A 83 -17.82 5.30 5.05
N GLY A 84 -18.80 6.14 4.70
CA GLY A 84 -18.71 6.98 3.50
C GLY A 84 -17.49 7.91 3.56
N LEU A 85 -17.22 8.51 4.72
CA LEU A 85 -16.08 9.39 4.92
C LEU A 85 -14.75 8.64 4.80
N THR A 86 -14.64 7.45 5.43
CA THR A 86 -13.46 6.59 5.29
C THR A 86 -13.24 6.16 3.84
N MET A 87 -14.29 5.79 3.10
CA MET A 87 -14.20 5.43 1.68
C MET A 87 -13.72 6.59 0.82
N VAL A 88 -14.16 7.83 1.08
CA VAL A 88 -13.69 9.01 0.33
C VAL A 88 -12.21 9.25 0.56
N ILE A 89 -11.74 9.20 1.81
CA ILE A 89 -10.32 9.34 2.14
C ILE A 89 -9.50 8.25 1.44
N GLU A 90 -10.00 7.01 1.46
CA GLU A 90 -9.33 5.88 0.82
C GLU A 90 -9.21 6.09 -0.70
N VAL A 91 -10.30 6.49 -1.36
CA VAL A 91 -10.28 6.77 -2.80
C VAL A 91 -9.27 7.86 -3.15
N LEU A 92 -9.13 8.90 -2.31
CA LEU A 92 -8.12 9.94 -2.51
C LEU A 92 -6.69 9.39 -2.37
N ILE A 93 -6.44 8.54 -1.37
CA ILE A 93 -5.14 7.87 -1.18
C ILE A 93 -4.83 6.99 -2.40
N PHE A 94 -5.80 6.19 -2.86
CA PHE A 94 -5.64 5.34 -4.05
C PHE A 94 -5.41 6.15 -5.31
N ALA A 95 -6.18 7.22 -5.52
CA ALA A 95 -6.01 8.09 -6.68
C ALA A 95 -4.62 8.73 -6.70
N TYR A 96 -4.12 9.20 -5.54
CA TYR A 96 -2.77 9.73 -5.40
C TYR A 96 -1.70 8.69 -5.74
N LEU A 97 -1.79 7.49 -5.17
CA LEU A 97 -0.84 6.42 -5.42
C LEU A 97 -0.86 5.94 -6.88
N LEU A 98 -2.06 5.80 -7.45
CA LEU A 98 -2.26 5.38 -8.83
C LEU A 98 -1.74 6.45 -9.80
N PHE A 99 -2.00 7.72 -9.53
CA PHE A 99 -1.47 8.84 -10.31
C PHE A 99 0.07 8.79 -10.39
N TRP A 100 0.73 8.66 -9.25
CA TRP A 100 2.20 8.57 -9.22
C TRP A 100 2.72 7.28 -9.85
N THR A 101 2.04 6.17 -9.65
CA THR A 101 2.39 4.88 -10.25
C THR A 101 2.29 4.95 -11.77
N VAL A 102 1.20 5.48 -12.32
CA VAL A 102 1.02 5.69 -13.77
C VAL A 102 2.03 6.70 -14.31
N LYS A 103 2.31 7.80 -13.61
CA LYS A 103 3.31 8.78 -14.03
C LYS A 103 4.72 8.19 -14.10
N VAL A 104 5.11 7.35 -13.14
CA VAL A 104 6.44 6.70 -13.08
C VAL A 104 6.56 5.50 -14.03
N LEU A 105 5.46 4.78 -14.27
CA LEU A 105 5.45 3.64 -15.19
C LEU A 105 5.28 4.08 -16.65
N GLY A 106 4.40 5.06 -16.90
CA GLY A 106 4.10 5.63 -18.22
C GLY A 106 5.08 6.70 -18.70
N GLY A 107 5.84 7.35 -17.79
CA GLY A 107 6.85 8.35 -18.14
C GLY A 107 8.03 7.82 -18.99
N ASN A 108 8.16 6.50 -19.16
CA ASN A 108 9.17 5.89 -20.02
C ASN A 108 9.06 6.28 -21.52
N GLN A 109 7.98 6.94 -21.96
CA GLN A 109 7.89 7.48 -23.33
C GLN A 109 8.15 8.98 -23.45
N ILE A 110 8.00 9.78 -22.39
CA ILE A 110 8.13 11.25 -22.51
C ILE A 110 9.59 11.68 -22.31
N ASP A 111 10.36 10.99 -21.47
CA ASP A 111 11.77 11.34 -21.23
C ASP A 111 12.67 11.00 -22.44
N LEU A 112 12.25 10.11 -23.35
CA LEU A 112 12.97 9.84 -24.61
C LEU A 112 12.86 10.97 -25.64
N PHE A 113 11.89 11.89 -25.49
CA PHE A 113 11.72 13.03 -26.41
C PHE A 113 12.37 14.32 -25.88
N VAL A 114 12.72 14.41 -24.60
CA VAL A 114 13.31 15.62 -24.00
C VAL A 114 14.83 15.56 -23.98
N ASP A 115 15.45 14.38 -23.91
CA ASP A 115 16.91 14.21 -23.97
C ASP A 115 17.45 14.12 -25.42
N GLY A 116 16.61 14.38 -26.42
CA GLY A 116 16.91 14.27 -27.86
C GLY A 116 16.88 15.59 -28.63
N VAL A 117 16.98 16.74 -27.95
CA VAL A 117 17.12 18.08 -28.56
C VAL A 117 18.33 18.79 -27.98
#